data_AF-A0AAU7CQA3-F1
#
_entry.id   AF-A0AAU7CQA3-F1
#
_cell.length_a   1.000
_cell.length_b   1.000
_cell.length_c   1.000
_cell.angle_alpha   90.00
_cell.angle_beta   90.00
_cell.angle_gamma   90.00
#
_symmetry.space_group_name_H-M   'P 1'
#
loop_
_entity.id
_entity.type
_entity.pdbx_description
1 polymer ?
#
loop_
_entity_poly.entity_id
_entity_poly.type
_entity_poly.pdbx_seq_one_letter_code
_entity_poly.pdbx_strand_id
1 'polypeptide(L)'
;MESRPPQEPPRRSAGGRKPNAAGGSPTPPWLWLLLIVGFALIFWQLSSKPETTVSYSPFFLDQVKMNNIKTLSIQGGEARGELRKKQLYPSATMPNPSGGLPLPISKFVTNFPSEQAINDVVNKLREAEEKERRLSRVRKPRRPSRGRNPSRSTFNRPIRLTP
;
A
#
# COMPACT_ATOMS: atom_id res chain seq x y z
N MET A 1 -8.36 74.69 57.67
CA MET A 1 -9.36 73.65 57.34
C MET A 1 -8.62 72.57 56.57
N GLU A 2 -7.84 71.81 57.32
CA GLU A 2 -7.00 70.71 56.89
C GLU A 2 -7.85 69.47 56.65
N SER A 3 -7.96 69.04 55.40
CA SER A 3 -8.52 67.74 55.01
C SER A 3 -7.41 66.85 54.43
N ARG A 4 -7.28 65.68 55.06
CA ARG A 4 -6.15 64.74 55.02
C ARG A 4 -6.02 63.98 53.67
N PRO A 5 -4.82 63.48 53.32
CA PRO A 5 -4.60 62.69 52.10
C PRO A 5 -5.28 61.32 52.17
N PRO A 6 -5.69 60.74 51.02
CA PRO A 6 -6.32 59.43 50.97
C PRO A 6 -5.33 58.31 51.32
N GLN A 7 -5.72 57.50 52.29
CA GLN A 7 -5.00 56.36 52.82
C GLN A 7 -5.20 55.15 51.87
N GLU A 8 -4.12 54.67 51.23
CA GLU A 8 -4.17 53.47 50.38
C GLU A 8 -4.35 52.19 51.22
N PRO A 9 -5.20 51.23 50.79
CA PRO A 9 -5.43 49.99 51.52
C PRO A 9 -4.25 49.00 51.44
N PRO A 10 -4.15 48.05 52.39
CA PRO A 10 -2.98 47.18 52.56
C PRO A 10 -2.72 46.30 51.34
N ARG A 11 -1.47 46.31 50.84
CA ARG A 11 -0.98 45.35 49.84
C ARG A 11 -1.23 43.92 50.35
N ARG A 12 -2.13 43.20 49.68
CA ARG A 12 -2.32 41.75 49.90
C ARG A 12 -1.00 41.05 49.64
N SER A 13 -0.54 40.32 50.64
CA SER A 13 0.64 39.48 50.63
C SER A 13 0.58 38.45 49.50
N ALA A 14 1.69 38.34 48.77
CA ALA A 14 1.99 37.24 47.88
C ALA A 14 1.96 35.93 48.68
N GLY A 15 0.86 35.19 48.59
CA GLY A 15 0.62 34.00 49.40
C GLY A 15 0.00 32.88 48.59
N GLY A 16 0.86 31.99 48.09
CA GLY A 16 0.53 30.57 47.98
C GLY A 16 -0.49 30.16 46.92
N ARG A 17 -0.14 30.28 45.63
CA ARG A 17 -0.62 29.27 44.67
C ARG A 17 0.11 27.97 45.00
N LYS A 18 -0.55 27.11 45.77
CA LYS A 18 -0.21 25.71 45.98
C LYS A 18 0.23 25.15 44.62
N PRO A 19 1.48 24.71 44.42
CA PRO A 19 1.76 23.91 43.25
C PRO A 19 0.86 22.70 43.38
N ASN A 20 0.00 22.45 42.40
CA ASN A 20 -0.60 21.14 42.21
C ASN A 20 0.57 20.18 41.96
N ALA A 21 1.25 19.79 43.04
CA ALA A 21 2.15 18.67 43.09
C ALA A 21 1.27 17.44 42.95
N ALA A 22 0.84 17.19 41.71
CA ALA A 22 0.48 15.87 41.25
C ALA A 22 1.77 15.04 41.27
N GLY A 23 2.27 14.76 42.48
CA GLY A 23 3.35 13.82 42.77
C GLY A 23 2.82 12.41 42.60
N GLY A 24 2.35 12.09 41.39
CA GLY A 24 2.16 10.71 40.99
C GLY A 24 3.53 10.04 41.04
N SER A 25 3.63 8.93 41.77
CA SER A 25 4.82 8.07 41.77
C SER A 25 5.32 7.91 40.34
N PRO A 26 6.64 8.04 40.06
CA PRO A 26 7.18 7.96 38.71
C PRO A 26 6.63 6.70 38.05
N THR A 27 5.98 6.86 36.89
CA THR A 27 5.37 5.74 36.18
C THR A 27 6.44 4.67 35.98
N PRO A 28 6.19 3.43 36.41
CA PRO A 28 7.21 2.38 36.35
C PRO A 28 7.80 2.27 34.94
N PRO A 29 9.14 2.13 34.78
CA PRO A 29 9.77 2.12 33.45
C PRO A 29 9.20 1.07 32.47
N TRP A 30 8.72 -0.06 32.98
CA TRP A 30 8.09 -1.11 32.18
C TRP A 30 6.77 -0.67 31.52
N LEU A 31 6.04 0.27 32.13
CA LEU A 31 4.79 0.79 31.59
C LEU A 31 5.05 1.57 30.30
N TRP A 32 6.13 2.36 30.25
CA TRP A 32 6.56 3.06 29.04
C TRP A 32 6.95 2.10 27.92
N LEU A 33 7.63 0.99 28.24
CA LEU A 33 7.97 -0.03 27.24
C LEU A 33 6.71 -0.66 26.63
N LEU A 34 5.75 -1.03 27.47
CA LEU A 34 4.47 -1.59 27.01
C LEU A 34 3.73 -0.58 26.13
N LEU A 35 3.71 0.69 26.52
CA LEU A 35 3.10 1.78 25.75
C LEU A 35 3.76 1.93 24.37
N ILE A 36 5.09 2.02 24.31
CA ILE A 36 5.84 2.17 23.06
C ILE A 36 5.62 0.98 22.13
N VAL A 37 5.69 -0.24 22.66
CA VAL A 37 5.45 -1.47 21.87
C VAL A 37 4.00 -1.51 21.37
N GLY A 38 3.03 -1.17 22.22
CA GLY A 38 1.62 -1.10 21.84
C GLY A 38 1.38 -0.10 20.71
N PHE A 39 1.90 1.13 20.83
CA PHE A 39 1.81 2.11 19.76
C PHE A 39 2.51 1.66 18.48
N ALA A 40 3.72 1.10 18.57
CA ALA A 40 4.45 0.61 17.41
C ALA A 40 3.66 -0.48 16.66
N LEU A 41 3.01 -1.39 17.38
CA LEU A 41 2.20 -2.46 16.79
C LEU A 41 0.93 -1.92 16.11
N ILE A 42 0.29 -0.92 16.72
CA ILE A 42 -0.87 -0.22 16.14
C ILE A 42 -0.44 0.51 14.86
N PHE A 43 0.63 1.32 14.90
CA PHE A 43 1.13 2.01 13.71
C PHE A 43 1.57 1.05 12.62
N TRP A 44 2.13 -0.11 12.99
CA TRP A 44 2.47 -1.16 12.04
C TRP A 44 1.23 -1.69 11.32
N GLN A 45 0.15 -1.99 12.05
CA GLN A 45 -1.10 -2.47 11.44
C GLN A 45 -1.82 -1.37 10.64
N LEU A 46 -1.73 -0.11 11.08
CA LEU A 46 -2.39 1.03 10.45
C LEU A 46 -1.58 1.67 9.32
N SER A 47 -0.38 1.15 8.99
CA SER A 47 0.42 1.61 7.85
C SER A 47 -0.19 1.16 6.51
N SER A 48 -1.43 1.60 6.26
CA SER A 48 -2.09 1.48 4.97
C SER A 48 -1.27 2.23 3.95
N LYS A 49 -0.86 1.52 2.89
CA LYS A 49 -0.13 2.13 1.76
C LYS A 49 -0.94 3.33 1.24
N PRO A 50 -0.32 4.51 1.09
CA PRO A 50 -1.04 5.70 0.68
C PRO A 50 -1.66 5.49 -0.70
N GLU A 51 -2.96 5.75 -0.79
CA GLU A 51 -3.71 5.73 -2.04
C GLU A 51 -3.71 7.13 -2.63
N THR A 52 -3.37 7.26 -3.91
CA THR A 52 -3.34 8.56 -4.59
C THR A 52 -4.51 8.67 -5.55
N THR A 53 -5.29 9.72 -5.40
CA THR A 53 -6.35 10.04 -6.36
C THR A 53 -5.73 10.52 -7.67
N VAL A 54 -6.01 9.81 -8.76
CA VAL A 54 -5.51 10.10 -10.10
C VAL A 54 -6.65 10.45 -11.04
N SER A 55 -6.38 11.36 -11.96
CA SER A 55 -7.32 11.69 -13.04
C SER A 55 -7.57 10.46 -13.92
N TYR A 56 -8.83 10.21 -14.27
CA TYR A 56 -9.24 9.16 -15.20
C TYR A 56 -8.55 9.35 -16.57
N SER A 57 -8.53 10.59 -17.07
CA SER A 57 -7.92 10.93 -18.35
C SER A 57 -6.93 12.09 -18.20
N PRO A 58 -5.79 12.07 -18.90
CA PRO A 58 -5.19 10.92 -19.61
C PRO A 58 -4.50 9.84 -18.75
N PHE A 59 -4.12 10.14 -17.50
CA PHE A 59 -3.16 9.30 -16.77
C PHE A 59 -3.58 7.83 -16.62
N PHE A 60 -4.78 7.57 -16.07
CA PHE A 60 -5.24 6.20 -15.85
C PHE A 60 -5.46 5.45 -17.17
N LEU A 61 -6.05 6.10 -18.16
CA LEU A 61 -6.22 5.52 -19.50
C LEU A 61 -4.89 5.09 -20.14
N ASP A 62 -3.83 5.87 -19.96
CA ASP A 62 -2.51 5.51 -20.46
C ASP A 62 -1.94 4.30 -19.73
N GLN A 63 -2.15 4.19 -18.41
CA GLN A 63 -1.75 3.00 -17.65
C GLN A 63 -2.50 1.74 -18.11
N VAL A 64 -3.78 1.86 -18.46
CA VAL A 64 -4.58 0.77 -19.02
C VAL A 64 -4.04 0.35 -20.40
N LYS A 65 -3.78 1.32 -21.29
CA LYS A 65 -3.20 1.06 -22.63
C LYS A 65 -1.82 0.40 -22.55
N MET A 66 -1.00 0.79 -21.58
CA MET A 66 0.33 0.22 -21.35
C MET A 66 0.32 -1.13 -20.63
N ASN A 67 -0.86 -1.69 -20.30
CA ASN A 67 -1.01 -2.89 -19.47
C ASN A 67 -0.24 -2.78 -18.13
N ASN A 68 -0.20 -1.58 -17.55
CA ASN A 68 0.47 -1.31 -16.28
C ASN A 68 -0.48 -1.46 -15.07
N ILE A 69 -1.70 -1.95 -15.26
CA ILE A 69 -2.63 -2.23 -14.16
C ILE A 69 -2.39 -3.65 -13.65
N LYS A 70 -2.14 -3.79 -12.35
CA LYS A 70 -1.90 -5.08 -11.68
C LYS A 70 -3.20 -5.64 -11.12
N THR A 71 -3.93 -4.82 -10.36
CA THR A 71 -5.22 -5.15 -9.77
C THR A 71 -6.15 -3.96 -9.93
N LEU A 72 -7.42 -4.24 -10.17
CA LEU A 72 -8.48 -3.23 -10.26
C LEU A 72 -9.70 -3.76 -9.51
N SER A 73 -10.23 -2.95 -8.59
CA SER A 73 -11.46 -3.16 -7.85
C SER A 73 -12.37 -1.97 -8.14
N ILE A 74 -13.58 -2.23 -8.62
CA ILE A 74 -14.54 -1.20 -8.96
C ILE A 74 -15.67 -1.25 -7.92
N GLN A 75 -15.98 -0.09 -7.34
CA GLN A 75 -17.06 0.08 -6.37
C GLN A 75 -17.91 1.27 -6.81
N GLY A 76 -19.03 1.00 -7.48
CA GLY A 76 -19.86 2.03 -8.10
C GLY A 76 -19.08 2.79 -9.18
N GLY A 77 -19.01 4.13 -9.05
CA GLY A 77 -18.26 4.99 -9.96
C GLY A 77 -16.78 5.14 -9.64
N GLU A 78 -16.28 4.53 -8.57
CA GLU A 78 -14.89 4.64 -8.14
C GLU A 78 -14.11 3.35 -8.46
N ALA A 79 -12.94 3.48 -9.06
CA ALA A 79 -11.97 2.40 -9.24
C ALA A 79 -10.81 2.59 -8.28
N ARG A 80 -10.44 1.51 -7.58
CA ARG A 80 -9.22 1.40 -6.80
C ARG A 80 -8.34 0.34 -7.40
N GLY A 81 -7.04 0.59 -7.50
CA GLY A 81 -6.14 -0.37 -8.11
C GLY A 81 -4.69 -0.21 -7.71
N GLU A 82 -3.89 -1.18 -8.14
CA GLU A 82 -2.43 -1.17 -8.01
C GLU A 82 -1.80 -1.20 -9.41
N LEU A 83 -0.73 -0.44 -9.62
CA LEU A 83 0.08 -0.47 -10.84
C LEU A 83 1.11 -1.60 -10.76
N ARG A 84 1.43 -2.21 -11.91
CA ARG A 84 2.50 -3.24 -12.02
C ARG A 84 3.87 -2.61 -11.80
N LYS A 85 4.08 -1.43 -12.39
CA LYS A 85 5.30 -0.60 -12.28
C LYS A 85 4.94 0.75 -11.68
N LYS A 86 5.74 1.19 -10.72
CA LYS A 86 5.60 2.52 -10.11
C LYS A 86 5.76 3.59 -11.19
N GLN A 87 4.84 4.54 -11.23
CA GLN A 87 4.85 5.66 -12.18
C GLN A 87 4.84 6.97 -11.39
N LEU A 88 5.58 7.98 -11.85
CA LEU A 88 5.53 9.30 -11.21
C LEU A 88 4.21 10.02 -11.53
N TYR A 89 3.60 10.58 -10.49
CA TYR A 89 2.42 11.42 -10.58
C TYR A 89 2.66 12.76 -9.85
N PRO A 90 2.40 13.92 -10.48
CA PRO A 90 1.97 14.05 -11.87
C PRO A 90 3.07 13.65 -12.84
N SER A 91 2.70 13.07 -13.98
CA SER A 91 3.62 12.93 -15.11
C SER A 91 3.92 14.29 -15.73
N ALA A 92 5.06 14.47 -16.41
CA ALA A 92 5.46 15.74 -17.05
C ALA A 92 4.37 16.37 -17.95
N THR A 93 3.43 15.55 -18.46
CA THR A 93 2.29 15.97 -19.29
C THR A 93 1.10 16.53 -18.49
N MET A 94 1.11 16.48 -17.15
CA MET A 94 0.06 17.04 -16.29
C MET A 94 0.66 17.93 -15.18
N PRO A 95 0.30 19.21 -15.09
CA PRO A 95 0.60 19.99 -13.91
C PRO A 95 -0.25 19.50 -12.72
N ASN A 96 0.39 19.33 -11.56
CA ASN A 96 -0.31 19.01 -10.31
C ASN A 96 -1.29 20.15 -9.98
N PRO A 97 -2.59 19.91 -9.77
CA PRO A 97 -3.46 20.96 -9.22
C PRO A 97 -3.00 21.40 -7.81
N SER A 98 -2.27 20.53 -7.11
CA SER A 98 -1.77 20.78 -5.75
C SER A 98 -0.33 21.32 -5.68
N GLY A 99 0.33 21.55 -6.82
CA GLY A 99 1.72 22.01 -6.88
C GLY A 99 2.79 21.08 -6.25
N GLY A 100 2.41 19.87 -5.85
CA GLY A 100 3.29 18.91 -5.18
C GLY A 100 4.33 18.27 -6.12
N LEU A 101 5.48 17.91 -5.53
CA LEU A 101 6.57 17.19 -6.20
C LEU A 101 6.08 15.87 -6.82
N PRO A 102 6.65 15.41 -7.95
CA PRO A 102 6.31 14.12 -8.54
C PRO A 102 6.55 12.96 -7.58
N LEU A 103 5.50 12.21 -7.23
CA LEU A 103 5.57 11.06 -6.33
C LEU A 103 5.40 9.75 -7.11
N PRO A 104 6.22 8.72 -6.83
CA PRO A 104 6.03 7.39 -7.42
C PRO A 104 4.78 6.73 -6.82
N ILE A 105 3.72 6.63 -7.61
CA ILE A 105 2.47 6.00 -7.20
C ILE A 105 2.49 4.51 -7.52
N SER A 106 1.95 3.73 -6.59
CA SER A 106 1.76 2.28 -6.74
C SER A 106 0.29 1.92 -6.60
N LYS A 107 -0.41 2.52 -5.65
CA LYS A 107 -1.87 2.42 -5.52
C LYS A 107 -2.53 3.70 -6.00
N PHE A 108 -3.66 3.55 -6.67
CA PHE A 108 -4.42 4.68 -7.18
C PHE A 108 -5.90 4.52 -6.95
N VAL A 109 -6.58 5.66 -6.90
CA VAL A 109 -8.04 5.79 -6.87
C VAL A 109 -8.42 6.69 -8.04
N THR A 110 -9.43 6.32 -8.81
CA THR A 110 -9.92 7.13 -9.93
C THR A 110 -11.44 7.07 -10.02
N ASN A 111 -12.06 8.14 -10.48
CA ASN A 111 -13.50 8.21 -10.67
C ASN A 111 -13.83 8.06 -12.15
N PHE A 112 -14.69 7.10 -12.49
CA PHE A 112 -15.17 6.93 -13.85
C PHE A 112 -16.20 7.99 -14.19
N PRO A 113 -16.17 8.54 -15.41
CA PRO A 113 -17.18 9.49 -15.86
C PRO A 113 -18.53 8.83 -16.14
N SER A 114 -18.57 7.54 -16.48
CA SER A 114 -19.79 6.78 -16.80
C SER A 114 -19.58 5.28 -16.64
N GLU A 115 -20.68 4.51 -16.52
CA GLU A 115 -20.64 3.05 -16.49
C GLU A 115 -20.12 2.43 -17.79
N GLN A 116 -20.38 3.08 -18.93
CA GLN A 116 -19.86 2.63 -20.22
C GLN A 116 -18.32 2.66 -20.24
N ALA A 117 -17.73 3.71 -19.66
CA ALA A 117 -16.27 3.81 -19.52
C ALA A 117 -15.68 2.68 -18.66
N ILE A 118 -16.42 2.20 -17.66
CA ILE A 118 -16.03 1.03 -16.86
C ILE A 118 -15.94 -0.21 -17.74
N ASN A 119 -17.00 -0.48 -18.51
CA ASN A 119 -17.06 -1.65 -19.39
C ASN A 119 -15.93 -1.63 -20.43
N ASP A 120 -15.63 -0.47 -21.02
CA ASP A 120 -14.54 -0.32 -21.98
C ASP A 120 -13.18 -0.66 -21.38
N VAL A 121 -12.91 -0.22 -20.14
CA VAL A 121 -11.66 -0.50 -19.44
C VAL A 121 -11.56 -1.98 -19.06
N VAL A 122 -12.65 -2.56 -18.54
CA VAL A 122 -12.69 -3.99 -18.19
C VAL A 122 -12.44 -4.87 -19.41
N ASN A 123 -13.08 -4.57 -20.54
CA ASN A 123 -12.87 -5.29 -21.79
C ASN A 123 -11.41 -5.19 -22.26
N LYS A 124 -10.83 -3.99 -22.26
CA LYS A 124 -9.41 -3.79 -22.63
C LYS A 124 -8.44 -4.55 -21.73
N LEU A 125 -8.67 -4.56 -20.42
CA LEU A 125 -7.82 -5.30 -19.48
C LEU A 125 -7.93 -6.81 -19.69
N ARG A 126 -9.14 -7.32 -19.95
CA ARG A 126 -9.37 -8.74 -20.24
C ARG A 126 -8.69 -9.18 -21.55
N GLU A 127 -8.81 -8.37 -22.60
CA GLU A 127 -8.13 -8.61 -23.87
C GLU A 127 -6.60 -8.59 -23.73
N ALA A 128 -6.06 -7.63 -22.97
CA ALA A 128 -4.62 -7.55 -22.70
C ALA A 128 -4.11 -8.78 -21.95
N GLU A 129 -4.84 -9.25 -20.95
CA GLU A 129 -4.50 -10.46 -20.21
C GLU A 129 -4.54 -11.71 -21.10
N GLU A 130 -5.55 -11.85 -21.96
CA GLU A 130 -5.63 -12.96 -22.89
C GLU A 130 -4.46 -12.95 -23.88
N LYS A 131 -4.11 -11.78 -24.42
CA LYS A 131 -2.95 -11.60 -25.29
C LYS A 131 -1.65 -12.02 -24.60
N GLU A 132 -1.46 -11.63 -23.34
CA GLU A 132 -0.30 -12.01 -22.52
C GLU A 132 -0.25 -13.53 -22.26
N ARG A 133 -1.40 -14.15 -21.96
CA ARG A 133 -1.53 -15.61 -21.82
C ARG A 133 -1.23 -16.36 -23.13
N ARG A 134 -1.69 -15.84 -24.26
CA ARG A 134 -1.41 -16.42 -25.60
C ARG A 134 0.08 -16.36 -25.91
N LEU A 135 0.72 -15.21 -25.69
CA LEU A 135 2.15 -15.01 -25.94
C LEU A 135 3.04 -15.91 -25.06
N SER A 136 2.68 -16.07 -23.78
CA SER A 136 3.42 -16.95 -22.86
C SER A 136 3.27 -18.44 -23.20
N ARG A 137 2.12 -18.85 -23.79
CA ARG A 137 1.91 -20.23 -24.26
C ARG A 137 2.79 -20.59 -25.45
N VAL A 138 2.95 -19.67 -26.41
CA VAL A 138 3.80 -19.87 -27.59
C VAL A 138 5.28 -19.95 -27.22
N ARG A 139 5.70 -19.21 -26.18
CA ARG A 139 7.10 -19.10 -25.77
C ARG A 139 7.60 -20.15 -24.79
N LYS A 140 6.78 -21.05 -24.25
CA LYS A 140 7.34 -22.20 -23.52
C LYS A 140 8.04 -23.10 -24.55
N PRO A 141 9.39 -23.13 -24.63
CA PRO A 141 10.05 -24.09 -25.49
C PRO A 141 9.55 -25.44 -24.99
N ARG A 142 9.00 -26.27 -25.89
CA ARG A 142 8.76 -27.69 -25.60
C ARG A 142 10.06 -28.18 -24.98
N ARG A 143 10.05 -28.43 -23.65
CA ARG A 143 11.16 -29.11 -23.00
C ARG A 143 11.40 -30.33 -23.88
N PRO A 144 12.59 -30.51 -24.48
CA PRO A 144 12.86 -31.71 -25.24
C PRO A 144 12.52 -32.87 -24.32
N SER A 145 11.57 -33.70 -24.75
CA SER A 145 11.14 -34.89 -24.04
C SER A 145 12.39 -35.65 -23.69
N ARG A 146 12.76 -35.64 -22.40
CA ARG A 146 13.98 -36.27 -21.90
C ARG A 146 13.86 -37.74 -22.29
N GLY A 147 14.69 -38.16 -23.24
CA GLY A 147 14.64 -39.48 -23.85
C GLY A 147 14.49 -40.55 -22.78
N ARG A 148 13.38 -41.28 -22.85
CA ARG A 148 13.23 -42.59 -22.20
C ARG A 148 14.38 -43.44 -22.73
N ASN A 149 15.32 -43.78 -21.86
CA ASN A 149 16.46 -44.62 -22.17
C ASN A 149 16.01 -46.09 -22.11
N PRO A 150 15.82 -46.82 -23.22
CA PRO A 150 15.45 -48.23 -23.19
C PRO A 150 16.74 -49.04 -23.20
N SER A 151 17.34 -49.28 -22.03
CA SER A 151 18.50 -50.18 -21.92
C SER A 151 18.66 -50.73 -20.51
N ARG A 152 18.08 -51.91 -20.25
CA ARG A 152 18.85 -53.08 -19.78
C ARG A 152 17.97 -54.33 -19.72
N SER A 153 18.03 -55.08 -20.81
CA SER A 153 17.98 -56.53 -20.80
C SER A 153 19.30 -57.06 -20.20
N THR A 154 19.22 -57.94 -19.22
CA THR A 154 20.20 -58.99 -18.84
C THR A 154 19.61 -59.71 -17.62
N PHE A 155 18.82 -60.76 -17.81
CA PHE A 155 19.26 -62.16 -17.91
C PHE A 155 20.08 -62.60 -16.70
N ASN A 156 19.43 -63.21 -15.71
CA ASN A 156 20.08 -64.12 -14.78
C ASN A 156 19.06 -65.14 -14.24
N ARG A 157 19.06 -66.35 -14.81
CA ARG A 157 18.38 -67.53 -14.25
C ARG A 157 19.46 -68.45 -13.66
N PRO A 158 19.49 -68.72 -12.35
CA PRO A 158 20.27 -69.82 -11.82
C PRO A 158 19.54 -71.16 -11.97
N ILE A 159 20.34 -72.16 -12.30
CA ILE A 159 20.01 -73.55 -12.59
C ILE A 159 19.73 -74.31 -11.28
N ARG A 160 18.81 -75.30 -11.35
CA ARG A 160 18.49 -76.29 -10.30
C ARG A 160 19.74 -76.95 -9.72
N LEU A 161 19.64 -77.51 -8.51
CA LEU A 161 19.76 -78.97 -8.29
C LEU A 161 19.19 -79.33 -6.91
N THR A 162 18.29 -80.31 -6.94
CA THR A 162 17.74 -81.10 -5.84
C THR A 162 18.79 -82.07 -5.31
N PRO A 163 18.69 -82.46 -4.04
CA PRO A 163 18.67 -83.89 -3.69
C PRO A 163 17.25 -84.35 -3.32
#